data_AF-D5EV11-F1
#
_entry.id   AF-D5EV11-F1
#
_cell.length_a   1.000
_cell.length_b   1.000
_cell.length_c   1.000
_cell.angle_alpha   90.00
_cell.angle_beta   90.00
_cell.angle_gamma   90.00
#
_symmetry.space_group_name_H-M   'P 1'
#
loop_
_entity.id
_entity.type
_entity.pdbx_description
1 polymer ?
#
loop_
_entity_poly.entity_id
_entity_poly.type
_entity_poly.pdbx_seq_one_letter_code
_entity_poly.pdbx_strand_id
1 'polypeptide(L)'
;MAALVVCITLCAQQYQELWIIGTAVPGGAQKLTKVSDNDFKYAGRLQAGELRISTAKKAGKGTAYLVANTPDANIVNKGVDYTITTDAKQAAWQVVVSEDRYRFHIDTEKKQLRGELFQPWGELFLAGGATEVGWKSEGHMLLMKQDLNNPCIWTWEGELKRHPEVEEPGSFKFQGQDRWHPKSIHPYAADTDILKDQRFHTGGDDTKWTLSVDGRYRIKVDLFNETIQAELVK
;
A
#
# COMPACT_ATOMS: atom_id res chain seq x y z
N MET A 1 37.73 -34.51 -12.94
CA MET A 1 36.27 -34.33 -12.81
C MET A 1 36.03 -33.05 -12.03
N ALA A 2 35.59 -31.98 -12.72
CA ALA A 2 35.28 -30.72 -12.09
C ALA A 2 33.87 -30.80 -11.49
N ALA A 3 33.74 -30.61 -10.18
CA ALA A 3 32.45 -30.48 -9.53
C ALA A 3 31.85 -29.14 -9.94
N LEU A 4 30.76 -29.20 -10.70
CA LEU A 4 29.92 -28.07 -11.02
C LEU A 4 29.25 -27.62 -9.71
N VAL A 5 29.80 -26.61 -9.05
CA VAL A 5 29.11 -25.88 -7.99
C VAL A 5 28.01 -25.09 -8.68
N VAL A 6 26.84 -25.71 -8.81
CA VAL A 6 25.60 -24.98 -9.09
C VAL A 6 25.32 -24.19 -7.82
N CYS A 7 25.86 -22.97 -7.76
CA CYS A 7 25.40 -21.95 -6.85
C CYS A 7 23.98 -21.59 -7.31
N ILE A 8 23.00 -22.43 -6.94
CA ILE A 8 21.60 -22.04 -7.00
C ILE A 8 21.50 -20.91 -5.99
N THR A 9 21.40 -19.71 -6.50
CA THR A 9 20.99 -18.53 -5.76
C THR A 9 19.59 -18.80 -5.18
N LEU A 10 19.52 -19.51 -4.03
CA LEU A 10 18.43 -19.38 -3.07
C LEU A 10 18.53 -17.93 -2.55
N CYS A 11 17.53 -17.05 -2.58
CA CYS A 11 16.09 -17.22 -2.59
C CYS A 11 15.47 -16.20 -3.56
N ALA A 12 14.79 -16.68 -4.61
CA ALA A 12 13.76 -15.89 -5.28
C ALA A 12 12.40 -16.51 -4.93
N GLN A 13 11.62 -15.75 -4.16
CA GLN A 13 10.16 -15.87 -3.99
C GLN A 13 9.63 -17.12 -3.24
N GLN A 14 9.33 -16.97 -1.94
CA GLN A 14 8.75 -18.08 -1.17
C GLN A 14 7.22 -18.15 -1.26
N TYR A 15 6.52 -17.06 -1.60
CA TYR A 15 5.05 -17.00 -1.57
C TYR A 15 4.46 -16.49 -2.88
N GLN A 16 3.62 -17.32 -3.51
CA GLN A 16 2.79 -16.89 -4.64
C GLN A 16 1.45 -16.33 -4.16
N GLU A 17 0.98 -16.79 -3.02
CA GLU A 17 -0.23 -16.31 -2.37
C GLU A 17 -0.11 -16.44 -0.86
N LEU A 18 -0.81 -15.55 -0.17
CA LEU A 18 -1.07 -15.63 1.27
C LEU A 18 -2.56 -15.42 1.49
N TRP A 19 -3.07 -16.04 2.54
CA TRP A 19 -4.46 -16.01 2.94
C TRP A 19 -4.56 -15.59 4.39
N ILE A 20 -5.64 -14.91 4.74
CA ILE A 20 -6.07 -14.75 6.12
C ILE A 20 -7.22 -15.70 6.37
N ILE A 21 -7.17 -16.41 7.50
CA ILE A 21 -8.20 -17.36 7.90
C ILE A 21 -8.51 -17.20 9.40
N GLY A 22 -9.72 -17.51 9.83
CA GLY A 22 -10.06 -17.52 11.25
C GLY A 22 -11.37 -16.82 11.57
N THR A 23 -11.67 -16.73 12.87
CA THR A 23 -12.93 -16.17 13.39
C THR A 23 -13.03 -14.66 13.20
N ALA A 24 -11.90 -13.96 13.09
CA ALA A 24 -11.87 -12.53 12.80
C ALA A 24 -12.16 -12.18 11.33
N VAL A 25 -12.09 -13.16 10.43
CA VAL A 25 -12.17 -12.94 8.98
C VAL A 25 -13.61 -13.14 8.49
N PRO A 26 -14.29 -12.13 7.92
CA PRO A 26 -15.61 -12.33 7.32
C PRO A 26 -15.59 -13.41 6.23
N GLY A 27 -16.46 -14.42 6.37
CA GLY A 27 -16.48 -15.60 5.51
C GLY A 27 -15.42 -16.65 5.84
N GLY A 28 -14.65 -16.47 6.91
CA GLY A 28 -13.67 -17.40 7.46
C GLY A 28 -12.34 -17.48 6.73
N ALA A 29 -12.26 -17.01 5.48
CA ALA A 29 -11.02 -16.96 4.70
C ALA A 29 -11.05 -15.90 3.59
N GLN A 30 -9.98 -15.11 3.45
CA GLN A 30 -9.80 -14.14 2.36
C GLN A 30 -8.36 -14.18 1.84
N LYS A 31 -8.17 -13.98 0.53
CA LYS A 31 -6.85 -13.93 -0.10
C LYS A 31 -6.26 -12.54 0.09
N LEU A 32 -4.97 -12.45 0.39
CA LEU A 32 -4.25 -11.19 0.42
C LEU A 32 -3.93 -10.71 -0.99
N THR A 33 -3.87 -9.39 -1.15
CA THR A 33 -3.40 -8.76 -2.39
C THR A 33 -1.88 -8.84 -2.42
N LYS A 34 -1.30 -9.47 -3.45
CA LYS A 34 0.14 -9.43 -3.69
C LYS A 34 0.51 -8.07 -4.31
N VAL A 35 1.18 -7.22 -3.54
CA VAL A 35 1.55 -5.87 -3.99
C VAL A 35 2.82 -5.95 -4.85
N SER A 36 3.84 -6.64 -4.34
CA SER A 36 5.09 -6.95 -5.02
C SER A 36 5.56 -8.36 -4.62
N ASP A 37 6.80 -8.73 -4.95
CA ASP A 37 7.36 -10.03 -4.55
C ASP A 37 7.53 -10.17 -3.04
N ASN A 38 7.75 -9.06 -2.34
CA ASN A 38 8.03 -9.03 -0.91
C ASN A 38 6.92 -8.36 -0.08
N ASP A 39 5.85 -7.86 -0.70
CA ASP A 39 4.77 -7.14 0.00
C ASP A 39 3.39 -7.76 -0.30
N PHE A 40 2.71 -8.18 0.76
CA PHE A 40 1.31 -8.62 0.71
C PHE A 40 0.44 -7.72 1.57
N LYS A 41 -0.72 -7.33 1.04
CA LYS A 41 -1.63 -6.37 1.65
C LYS A 41 -3.00 -6.98 1.96
N TYR A 42 -3.58 -6.51 3.06
CA TYR A 42 -5.00 -6.58 3.34
C TYR A 42 -5.60 -5.17 3.48
N ALA A 43 -6.81 -4.97 2.96
CA ALA A 43 -7.66 -3.83 3.27
C ALA A 43 -9.11 -4.32 3.33
N GLY A 44 -9.75 -4.20 4.49
CA GLY A 44 -11.14 -4.59 4.65
C GLY A 44 -11.60 -4.67 6.10
N ARG A 45 -12.80 -5.21 6.27
CA ARG A 45 -13.43 -5.43 7.57
C ARG A 45 -12.85 -6.65 8.25
N LEU A 46 -12.53 -6.51 9.53
CA LEU A 46 -12.31 -7.64 10.44
C LEU A 46 -13.23 -7.50 11.65
N GLN A 47 -13.54 -8.62 12.28
CA GLN A 47 -14.29 -8.67 13.53
C GLN A 47 -13.39 -9.14 14.67
N ALA A 48 -13.78 -8.83 15.91
CA ALA A 48 -13.04 -9.31 17.07
C ALA A 48 -12.90 -10.85 17.05
N GLY A 49 -11.69 -11.35 17.29
CA GLY A 49 -11.37 -12.77 17.23
C GLY A 49 -9.93 -13.05 16.79
N GLU A 50 -9.71 -14.27 16.29
CA GLU A 50 -8.41 -14.71 15.82
C GLU A 50 -8.30 -14.69 14.29
N LEU A 51 -7.16 -14.23 13.81
CA LEU A 51 -6.73 -14.30 12.42
C LEU A 51 -5.43 -15.11 12.33
N ARG A 52 -5.28 -15.93 11.31
CA ARG A 52 -4.02 -16.60 10.96
C ARG A 52 -3.65 -16.24 9.55
N ILE A 53 -2.37 -16.03 9.30
CA ILE A 53 -1.84 -15.78 7.96
C ILE A 53 -1.26 -17.10 7.47
N SER A 54 -1.78 -17.61 6.35
CA SER A 54 -1.49 -18.94 5.84
C SER A 54 -1.03 -18.90 4.39
N THR A 55 -0.17 -19.86 4.02
CA THR A 55 0.22 -20.08 2.62
C THR A 55 -0.87 -20.75 1.77
N ALA A 56 -2.00 -21.13 2.35
CA ALA A 56 -3.10 -21.76 1.64
C ALA A 56 -4.46 -21.38 2.26
N LYS A 57 -5.52 -21.36 1.43
CA LYS A 57 -6.90 -21.09 1.90
C LYS A 57 -7.39 -22.12 2.93
N LYS A 58 -7.01 -23.39 2.76
CA LYS A 58 -7.35 -24.50 3.65
C LYS A 58 -6.08 -25.21 4.07
N ALA A 59 -6.01 -25.60 5.34
CA ALA A 59 -4.88 -26.33 5.88
C ALA A 59 -4.71 -27.69 5.18
N GLY A 60 -3.49 -28.00 4.79
CA GLY A 60 -3.09 -29.27 4.18
C GLY A 60 -1.61 -29.56 4.41
N LYS A 61 -1.09 -30.60 3.76
CA LYS A 61 0.32 -30.96 3.85
C LYS A 61 1.18 -29.83 3.29
N GLY A 62 2.11 -29.32 4.11
CA GLY A 62 3.01 -28.22 3.72
C GLY A 62 2.42 -26.82 3.87
N THR A 63 1.19 -26.68 4.40
CA THR A 63 0.70 -25.37 4.81
C THR A 63 1.58 -24.81 5.92
N ALA A 64 2.02 -23.58 5.73
CA ALA A 64 2.77 -22.83 6.71
C ALA A 64 1.98 -21.58 7.11
N TYR A 65 2.33 -21.05 8.28
CA TYR A 65 1.71 -19.88 8.87
C TYR A 65 2.77 -18.88 9.29
N LEU A 66 2.44 -17.60 9.14
CA LEU A 66 3.27 -16.49 9.59
C LEU A 66 2.78 -16.11 10.98
N VAL A 67 3.59 -16.37 11.99
CA VAL A 67 3.25 -16.21 13.41
C VAL A 67 4.12 -15.12 14.04
N ALA A 68 3.50 -14.19 14.77
CA ALA A 68 4.23 -13.17 15.49
C ALA A 68 5.23 -13.77 16.49
N ASN A 69 6.40 -13.16 16.62
CA ASN A 69 7.40 -13.58 17.62
C ASN A 69 7.02 -13.17 19.05
N THR A 70 5.95 -12.39 19.20
CA THR A 70 5.37 -12.01 20.48
C THR A 70 4.02 -12.70 20.66
N PRO A 71 3.77 -13.40 21.78
CA PRO A 71 2.46 -13.98 22.08
C PRO A 71 1.35 -12.93 22.01
N ASP A 72 0.17 -13.35 21.53
CA ASP A 72 -1.05 -12.54 21.47
C ASP A 72 -0.89 -11.21 20.71
N ALA A 73 0.01 -11.16 19.73
CA ALA A 73 0.24 -9.97 18.92
C ALA A 73 -1.05 -9.50 18.24
N ASN A 74 -1.35 -8.20 18.39
CA ASN A 74 -2.46 -7.56 17.72
C ASN A 74 -2.11 -7.32 16.24
N ILE A 75 -3.09 -7.49 15.34
CA ILE A 75 -2.95 -7.13 13.93
C ILE A 75 -2.69 -5.63 13.73
N VAL A 76 -3.16 -4.80 14.66
CA VAL A 76 -2.84 -3.37 14.72
C VAL A 76 -1.53 -3.19 15.48
N ASN A 77 -0.47 -2.85 14.77
CA ASN A 77 0.88 -2.73 15.32
C ASN A 77 1.79 -1.90 14.39
N LYS A 78 2.98 -1.53 14.89
CA LYS A 78 3.95 -0.67 14.17
C LYS A 78 5.06 -1.44 13.44
N GLY A 79 4.87 -2.73 13.14
CA GLY A 79 5.92 -3.60 12.59
C GLY A 79 6.37 -4.64 13.60
N VAL A 80 5.65 -5.75 13.67
CA VAL A 80 5.99 -6.91 14.50
C VAL A 80 6.70 -7.95 13.65
N ASP A 81 7.85 -8.42 14.12
CA ASP A 81 8.58 -9.51 13.50
C ASP A 81 7.80 -10.83 13.63
N TYR A 82 7.86 -11.65 12.58
CA TYR A 82 7.22 -12.96 12.56
C TYR A 82 8.20 -14.07 12.18
N THR A 83 7.84 -15.30 12.56
CA THR A 83 8.48 -16.54 12.11
C THR A 83 7.48 -17.42 11.35
N ILE A 84 7.99 -18.49 10.74
CA ILE A 84 7.17 -19.42 9.95
C ILE A 84 7.02 -20.71 10.75
N THR A 85 5.78 -21.20 10.88
CA THR A 85 5.48 -22.47 11.54
C THR A 85 4.52 -23.30 10.72
N THR A 86 4.48 -24.62 10.93
CA THR A 86 3.43 -25.51 10.43
C THR A 86 2.36 -25.81 11.49
N ASP A 87 2.56 -25.37 12.74
CA ASP A 87 1.59 -25.52 13.82
C ASP A 87 0.58 -24.37 13.81
N ALA A 88 -0.62 -24.64 13.30
CA ALA A 88 -1.70 -23.67 13.25
C ALA A 88 -2.15 -23.19 14.64
N LYS A 89 -1.96 -23.98 15.70
CA LYS A 89 -2.45 -23.63 17.05
C LYS A 89 -1.70 -22.46 17.66
N GLN A 90 -0.45 -22.26 17.26
CA GLN A 90 0.41 -21.19 17.77
C GLN A 90 0.39 -19.93 16.90
N ALA A 91 -0.29 -19.96 15.75
CA ALA A 91 -0.14 -18.94 14.71
C ALA A 91 -1.18 -17.81 14.72
N ALA A 92 -1.87 -17.60 15.84
CA ALA A 92 -2.96 -16.61 15.92
C ALA A 92 -2.43 -15.18 16.10
N TRP A 93 -2.95 -14.27 15.28
CA TRP A 93 -2.93 -12.83 15.46
C TRP A 93 -4.28 -12.40 16.05
N GLN A 94 -4.24 -11.50 17.02
CA GLN A 94 -5.43 -11.02 17.69
C GLN A 94 -6.03 -9.83 16.94
N VAL A 95 -7.34 -9.90 16.71
CA VAL A 95 -8.15 -8.75 16.27
C VAL A 95 -9.02 -8.36 17.45
N VAL A 96 -8.72 -7.21 18.07
CA VAL A 96 -9.30 -6.85 19.37
C VAL A 96 -10.69 -6.22 19.24
N VAL A 97 -10.96 -5.50 18.15
CA VAL A 97 -12.23 -4.80 17.92
C VAL A 97 -12.79 -5.13 16.55
N SER A 98 -14.10 -4.98 16.37
CA SER A 98 -14.74 -5.14 15.08
C SER A 98 -14.83 -3.80 14.37
N GLU A 99 -14.18 -3.67 13.22
CA GLU A 99 -14.13 -2.42 12.45
C GLU A 99 -14.01 -2.69 10.95
N ASP A 100 -14.45 -1.72 10.15
CA ASP A 100 -14.56 -1.87 8.69
C ASP A 100 -13.24 -1.56 7.95
N ARG A 101 -12.30 -0.87 8.60
CA ARG A 101 -11.10 -0.31 7.96
C ARG A 101 -9.80 -0.83 8.55
N TYR A 102 -9.65 -2.15 8.62
CA TYR A 102 -8.34 -2.74 8.85
C TYR A 102 -7.50 -2.65 7.58
N ARG A 103 -6.25 -2.21 7.73
CA ARG A 103 -5.23 -2.27 6.68
C ARG A 103 -3.95 -2.83 7.28
N PHE A 104 -3.31 -3.78 6.59
CA PHE A 104 -1.99 -4.25 7.00
C PHE A 104 -1.16 -4.73 5.82
N HIS A 105 0.15 -4.67 6.00
CA HIS A 105 1.16 -5.14 5.06
C HIS A 105 2.04 -6.18 5.72
N ILE A 106 2.46 -7.15 4.92
CA ILE A 106 3.40 -8.20 5.28
C ILE A 106 4.60 -8.04 4.37
N ASP A 107 5.70 -7.58 4.95
CA ASP A 107 7.01 -7.54 4.31
C ASP A 107 7.69 -8.90 4.51
N THR A 108 7.75 -9.72 3.46
CA THR A 108 8.29 -11.08 3.54
C THR A 108 9.81 -11.14 3.48
N GLU A 109 10.45 -10.05 3.05
CA GLU A 109 11.91 -9.92 3.07
C GLU A 109 12.39 -9.59 4.48
N LYS A 110 11.78 -8.59 5.12
CA LYS A 110 12.07 -8.19 6.51
C LYS A 110 11.42 -9.10 7.54
N LYS A 111 10.46 -9.94 7.12
CA LYS A 111 9.61 -10.77 7.99
C LYS A 111 8.87 -9.94 9.04
N GLN A 112 8.27 -8.85 8.58
CA GLN A 112 7.51 -7.93 9.43
C GLN A 112 6.08 -7.79 8.96
N LEU A 113 5.15 -7.76 9.91
CA LEU A 113 3.78 -7.34 9.67
C LEU A 113 3.57 -5.98 10.32
N ARG A 114 3.03 -5.01 9.57
CA ARG A 114 2.55 -3.73 10.12
C ARG A 114 1.07 -3.60 9.83
N GLY A 115 0.28 -3.13 10.78
CA GLY A 115 -1.17 -3.01 10.58
C GLY A 115 -1.79 -1.88 11.39
N GLU A 116 -2.93 -1.41 10.90
CA GLU A 116 -3.62 -0.25 11.44
C GLU A 116 -5.14 -0.36 11.31
N LEU A 117 -5.83 0.38 12.18
CA LEU A 117 -7.19 0.82 11.92
C LEU A 117 -7.11 2.13 11.13
N PHE A 118 -7.24 2.03 9.82
CA PHE A 118 -7.03 3.13 8.92
C PHE A 118 -8.04 4.27 9.17
N GLN A 119 -7.50 5.47 9.33
CA GLN A 119 -8.27 6.71 9.47
C GLN A 119 -8.19 7.49 8.15
N PRO A 120 -9.32 7.82 7.52
CA PRO A 120 -9.33 8.68 6.34
C PRO A 120 -8.61 9.99 6.59
N TRP A 121 -7.90 10.49 5.58
CA TRP A 121 -7.32 11.83 5.66
C TRP A 121 -8.43 12.87 5.49
N GLY A 122 -8.28 14.02 6.15
CA GLY A 122 -9.23 15.12 6.05
C GLY A 122 -9.06 15.94 4.77
N GLU A 123 -7.89 15.86 4.15
CA GLU A 123 -7.51 16.62 2.97
C GLU A 123 -6.53 15.80 2.13
N LEU A 124 -6.50 16.07 0.82
CA LEU A 124 -5.49 15.56 -0.10
C LEU A 124 -5.23 16.64 -1.16
N PHE A 125 -3.97 16.95 -1.37
CA PHE A 125 -3.50 18.01 -2.26
C PHE A 125 -2.58 17.44 -3.33
N LEU A 126 -2.44 18.18 -4.42
CA LEU A 126 -1.56 17.91 -5.55
C LEU A 126 -0.64 19.12 -5.77
N ALA A 127 0.66 18.88 -5.95
CA ALA A 127 1.64 19.92 -6.26
C ALA A 127 2.90 19.35 -6.92
N GLY A 128 3.64 20.20 -7.63
CA GLY A 128 4.93 19.88 -8.24
C GLY A 128 5.17 20.59 -9.56
N GLY A 129 6.31 20.33 -10.19
CA GLY A 129 6.72 20.97 -11.45
C GLY A 129 5.70 20.82 -12.59
N ALA A 130 4.90 19.76 -12.59
CA ALA A 130 3.84 19.53 -13.57
C ALA A 130 2.55 20.34 -13.37
N THR A 131 2.47 21.11 -12.28
CA THR A 131 1.29 21.86 -11.85
C THR A 131 1.55 23.37 -11.91
N GLU A 132 0.50 24.17 -12.01
CA GLU A 132 0.61 25.64 -12.05
C GLU A 132 1.21 26.26 -10.78
N VAL A 133 1.28 25.51 -9.67
CA VAL A 133 1.80 25.98 -8.37
C VAL A 133 3.26 25.60 -8.13
N GLY A 134 3.83 24.69 -8.95
CA GLY A 134 5.22 24.26 -8.84
C GLY A 134 5.58 23.62 -7.48
N TRP A 135 6.89 23.56 -7.18
CA TRP A 135 7.42 23.03 -5.92
C TRP A 135 7.40 24.03 -4.75
N LYS A 136 7.26 25.33 -5.03
CA LYS A 136 7.17 26.40 -4.02
C LYS A 136 5.70 26.73 -3.73
N SER A 137 4.98 25.73 -3.22
CA SER A 137 3.51 25.71 -3.21
C SER A 137 2.89 25.48 -1.82
N GLU A 138 3.66 25.47 -0.74
CA GLU A 138 3.08 25.38 0.61
C GLU A 138 2.11 26.54 0.87
N GLY A 139 0.89 26.24 1.34
CA GLY A 139 -0.20 27.21 1.50
C GLY A 139 -0.99 27.49 0.21
N HIS A 140 -0.61 26.85 -0.91
CA HIS A 140 -1.18 27.05 -2.23
C HIS A 140 -1.30 25.74 -3.03
N MET A 141 -1.19 24.56 -2.40
CA MET A 141 -1.31 23.29 -3.13
C MET A 141 -2.74 23.08 -3.66
N LEU A 142 -2.88 22.28 -4.73
CA LEU A 142 -4.17 22.08 -5.39
C LEU A 142 -5.01 21.04 -4.62
N LEU A 143 -6.08 21.49 -3.96
CA LEU A 143 -6.97 20.62 -3.19
C LEU A 143 -7.75 19.67 -4.10
N MET A 144 -7.76 18.38 -3.75
CA MET A 144 -8.62 17.38 -4.37
C MET A 144 -10.02 17.39 -3.75
N LYS A 145 -11.02 16.97 -4.51
CA LYS A 145 -12.41 16.81 -4.05
C LYS A 145 -12.61 15.44 -3.41
N GLN A 146 -12.98 15.42 -2.14
CA GLN A 146 -13.38 14.19 -1.44
C GLN A 146 -14.73 13.67 -1.96
N ASP A 147 -14.88 12.35 -2.05
CA ASP A 147 -16.15 11.71 -2.31
C ASP A 147 -17.07 11.79 -1.07
N LEU A 148 -18.34 12.14 -1.29
CA LEU A 148 -19.31 12.37 -0.21
C LEU A 148 -19.79 11.07 0.46
N ASN A 149 -19.68 9.93 -0.23
CA ASN A 149 -20.13 8.63 0.26
C ASN A 149 -18.96 7.77 0.76
N ASN A 150 -17.72 8.11 0.39
CA ASN A 150 -16.52 7.40 0.83
C ASN A 150 -15.37 8.38 1.12
N PRO A 151 -15.07 8.68 2.40
CA PRO A 151 -14.04 9.67 2.77
C PRO A 151 -12.60 9.25 2.41
N CYS A 152 -12.39 8.00 2.00
CA CYS A 152 -11.09 7.53 1.51
C CYS A 152 -10.85 7.86 0.04
N ILE A 153 -11.89 8.24 -0.71
CA ILE A 153 -11.81 8.50 -2.14
C ILE A 153 -11.69 10.00 -2.40
N TRP A 154 -10.72 10.36 -3.23
CA TRP A 154 -10.44 11.72 -3.66
C TRP A 154 -10.37 11.79 -5.18
N THR A 155 -10.81 12.90 -5.74
CA THR A 155 -10.80 13.15 -7.19
C THR A 155 -10.26 14.53 -7.49
N TRP A 156 -9.52 14.65 -8.59
CA TRP A 156 -9.04 15.93 -9.08
C TRP A 156 -9.14 15.96 -10.59
N GLU A 157 -9.53 17.10 -11.15
CA GLU A 157 -9.53 17.32 -12.60
C GLU A 157 -8.92 18.68 -12.92
N GLY A 158 -7.91 18.69 -13.78
CA GLY A 158 -7.17 19.91 -14.09
C GLY A 158 -6.09 19.69 -15.15
N GLU A 159 -5.40 20.77 -15.50
CA GLU A 159 -4.29 20.71 -16.46
C GLU A 159 -3.01 20.29 -15.73
N LEU A 160 -2.30 19.31 -16.30
CA LEU A 160 -0.93 18.96 -15.94
C LEU A 160 -0.08 19.06 -17.19
N LYS A 161 1.01 19.81 -17.13
CA LYS A 161 1.92 20.03 -18.26
C LYS A 161 3.34 20.27 -17.78
N ARG A 162 4.30 20.13 -18.68
CA ARG A 162 5.69 20.44 -18.36
C ARG A 162 5.91 21.95 -18.32
N HIS A 163 6.51 22.42 -17.25
CA HIS A 163 6.90 23.82 -17.04
C HIS A 163 8.43 23.95 -17.08
N PRO A 164 9.09 24.12 -18.25
CA PRO A 164 10.55 24.06 -18.38
C PRO A 164 11.34 25.02 -17.47
N GLU A 165 10.70 26.07 -16.99
CA GLU A 165 11.21 27.05 -16.05
C GLU A 165 11.22 26.58 -14.58
N VAL A 166 10.59 25.44 -14.27
CA VAL A 166 10.50 24.84 -12.94
C VAL A 166 11.38 23.58 -12.89
N GLU A 167 12.00 23.34 -11.74
CA GLU A 167 12.71 22.09 -11.45
C GLU A 167 11.77 20.87 -11.60
N GLU A 168 12.29 19.75 -12.09
CA GLU A 168 11.51 18.52 -12.35
C GLU A 168 10.16 18.82 -13.04
N PRO A 169 10.19 19.43 -14.24
CA PRO A 169 9.05 20.13 -14.83
C PRO A 169 7.86 19.24 -15.15
N GLY A 170 8.07 17.93 -15.29
CA GLY A 170 7.01 16.95 -15.54
C GLY A 170 6.58 16.17 -14.31
N SER A 171 7.15 16.44 -13.13
CA SER A 171 6.96 15.62 -11.93
C SER A 171 6.04 16.29 -10.91
N PHE A 172 5.33 15.48 -10.13
CA PHE A 172 4.43 15.94 -9.08
C PHE A 172 4.21 14.89 -7.98
N LYS A 173 3.58 15.32 -6.89
CA LYS A 173 3.25 14.50 -5.71
C LYS A 173 1.87 14.84 -5.17
N PHE A 174 1.40 14.00 -4.25
CA PHE A 174 0.24 14.30 -3.43
C PHE A 174 0.59 14.38 -1.95
N GLN A 175 -0.09 15.27 -1.23
CA GLN A 175 0.13 15.54 0.19
C GLN A 175 -1.18 15.50 0.97
N GLY A 176 -1.19 14.91 2.16
CA GLY A 176 -2.36 14.87 3.05
C GLY A 176 -2.57 16.15 3.87
N GLN A 177 -1.91 17.23 3.47
CA GLN A 177 -1.88 18.57 4.06
C GLN A 177 -1.29 19.56 3.05
N ASP A 178 -1.58 20.85 3.22
CA ASP A 178 -1.06 21.93 2.37
C ASP A 178 0.38 22.36 2.76
N ARG A 179 1.26 21.37 2.87
CA ARG A 179 2.70 21.53 3.14
C ARG A 179 3.44 20.23 2.86
N TRP A 180 4.76 20.29 2.77
CA TRP A 180 5.58 19.09 2.62
C TRP A 180 5.69 18.33 3.95
N HIS A 181 5.35 17.04 3.96
CA HIS A 181 5.44 16.14 5.12
C HIS A 181 4.54 16.51 6.32
N PRO A 182 4.23 15.55 7.23
CA PRO A 182 4.52 14.11 7.17
C PRO A 182 3.65 13.23 6.28
N LYS A 183 2.48 13.66 5.78
CA LYS A 183 1.61 12.74 5.02
C LYS A 183 1.76 12.95 3.53
N SER A 184 2.36 11.98 2.87
CA SER A 184 2.54 11.94 1.42
C SER A 184 2.23 10.55 0.89
N ILE A 185 1.80 10.49 -0.37
CA ILE A 185 1.74 9.24 -1.14
C ILE A 185 2.75 9.30 -2.28
N HIS A 186 3.30 8.14 -2.62
CA HIS A 186 4.43 8.03 -3.55
C HIS A 186 4.24 6.81 -4.48
N PRO A 187 4.70 6.88 -5.75
CA PRO A 187 4.82 5.70 -6.58
C PRO A 187 5.95 4.82 -6.08
N TYR A 188 5.86 3.50 -6.27
CA TYR A 188 6.91 2.57 -5.87
C TYR A 188 8.24 2.76 -6.62
N ALA A 189 8.23 3.42 -7.78
CA ALA A 189 9.43 3.76 -8.54
C ALA A 189 9.41 5.24 -8.93
N ALA A 190 10.57 5.89 -8.90
CA ALA A 190 10.72 7.25 -9.41
C ALA A 190 10.33 7.33 -10.90
N ASP A 191 9.83 8.50 -11.30
CA ASP A 191 9.43 8.82 -12.67
C ASP A 191 8.39 7.86 -13.26
N THR A 192 7.57 7.27 -12.39
CA THR A 192 6.43 6.45 -12.85
C THR A 192 5.40 7.34 -13.53
N ASP A 193 5.06 6.99 -14.77
CA ASP A 193 4.00 7.67 -15.52
C ASP A 193 2.65 7.46 -14.84
N ILE A 194 2.00 8.56 -14.46
CA ILE A 194 0.71 8.51 -13.75
C ILE A 194 -0.38 7.77 -14.54
N LEU A 195 -0.32 7.74 -15.87
CA LEU A 195 -1.30 7.02 -16.72
C LEU A 195 -1.13 5.50 -16.66
N LYS A 196 0.00 5.01 -16.15
CA LYS A 196 0.34 3.58 -16.10
C LYS A 196 0.32 3.03 -14.69
N ASP A 197 0.33 3.91 -13.68
CA ASP A 197 0.30 3.50 -12.30
C ASP A 197 -1.11 3.14 -11.83
N GLN A 198 -1.17 2.27 -10.84
CA GLN A 198 -2.42 1.80 -10.25
C GLN A 198 -2.38 1.83 -8.71
N ARG A 199 -1.19 2.01 -8.13
CA ARG A 199 -0.96 1.83 -6.69
C ARG A 199 0.05 2.84 -6.17
N PHE A 200 0.05 3.05 -4.88
CA PHE A 200 1.03 3.90 -4.21
C PHE A 200 1.39 3.31 -2.84
N HIS A 201 2.40 3.88 -2.21
CA HIS A 201 2.69 3.68 -0.80
C HIS A 201 2.68 4.99 -0.03
N THR A 202 2.65 4.88 1.29
CA THR A 202 2.79 6.02 2.22
C THR A 202 4.15 5.93 2.94
N GLY A 203 4.80 7.08 3.13
CA GLY A 203 6.18 7.14 3.67
C GLY A 203 7.22 6.47 2.76
N GLY A 204 8.43 6.24 3.28
CA GLY A 204 9.53 5.64 2.50
C GLY A 204 10.26 6.66 1.62
N ASP A 205 10.74 6.19 0.47
CA ASP A 205 11.51 7.01 -0.47
C ASP A 205 10.66 8.12 -1.08
N ASP A 206 11.29 9.27 -1.34
CA ASP A 206 10.65 10.47 -1.86
C ASP A 206 10.51 10.45 -3.40
N THR A 207 9.91 9.39 -3.93
CA THR A 207 9.67 9.20 -5.37
C THR A 207 8.49 10.06 -5.85
N LYS A 208 8.46 10.33 -7.16
CA LYS A 208 7.51 11.23 -7.81
C LYS A 208 6.86 10.55 -9.01
N TRP A 209 5.60 10.88 -9.27
CA TRP A 209 5.00 10.60 -10.57
C TRP A 209 5.52 11.60 -11.59
N THR A 210 5.50 11.19 -12.85
CA THR A 210 5.80 12.06 -13.99
C THR A 210 4.69 11.99 -15.03
N LEU A 211 4.65 12.98 -15.93
CA LEU A 211 3.80 12.97 -17.11
C LEU A 211 4.54 12.33 -18.29
N SER A 212 3.84 11.55 -19.10
CA SER A 212 4.26 11.24 -20.47
C SER A 212 3.74 12.26 -21.48
N VAL A 213 2.52 12.78 -21.27
CA VAL A 213 1.82 13.70 -22.18
C VAL A 213 1.31 14.91 -21.38
N ASP A 214 1.39 16.10 -21.96
CA ASP A 214 0.79 17.29 -21.35
C ASP A 214 -0.71 17.31 -21.70
N GLY A 215 -1.57 17.66 -20.76
CA GLY A 215 -3.01 17.68 -21.03
C GLY A 215 -3.89 17.87 -19.80
N ARG A 216 -5.19 17.65 -19.99
CA ARG A 216 -6.14 17.66 -18.88
C ARG A 216 -6.31 16.25 -18.35
N TYR A 217 -6.14 16.10 -17.05
CA TYR A 217 -6.20 14.83 -16.34
C TYR A 217 -7.41 14.79 -15.43
N ARG A 218 -8.00 13.61 -15.30
CA ARG A 218 -8.85 13.24 -14.16
C ARG A 218 -8.12 12.18 -13.36
N ILE A 219 -7.90 12.44 -12.08
CA ILE A 219 -7.17 11.57 -11.15
C ILE A 219 -8.12 11.17 -10.04
N LYS A 220 -8.13 9.88 -9.70
CA LYS A 220 -8.82 9.29 -8.56
C LYS A 220 -7.82 8.61 -7.65
N VAL A 221 -7.88 8.91 -6.36
CA VAL A 221 -7.07 8.29 -5.30
C VAL A 221 -8.00 7.61 -4.31
N ASP A 222 -7.71 6.35 -3.96
CA ASP A 222 -8.33 5.65 -2.84
C ASP A 222 -7.28 5.39 -1.76
N LEU A 223 -7.34 6.17 -0.69
CA LEU A 223 -6.39 6.12 0.42
C LEU A 223 -6.41 4.80 1.19
N PHE A 224 -7.55 4.14 1.28
CA PHE A 224 -7.68 2.89 2.04
C PHE A 224 -7.15 1.71 1.23
N ASN A 225 -7.55 1.63 -0.04
CA ASN A 225 -7.09 0.58 -0.94
C ASN A 225 -5.69 0.84 -1.52
N GLU A 226 -5.11 2.02 -1.27
CA GLU A 226 -3.81 2.46 -1.80
C GLU A 226 -3.74 2.32 -3.33
N THR A 227 -4.81 2.76 -3.99
CA THR A 227 -4.91 2.74 -5.44
C THR A 227 -5.03 4.15 -6.00
N ILE A 228 -4.44 4.35 -7.17
CA ILE A 228 -4.51 5.59 -7.93
C ILE A 228 -4.89 5.26 -9.36
N GLN A 229 -5.68 6.12 -9.99
CA GLN A 229 -6.07 5.99 -11.38
C GLN A 229 -6.04 7.38 -12.02
N ALA A 230 -5.49 7.47 -13.22
CA ALA A 230 -5.50 8.71 -13.99
C ALA A 230 -5.93 8.44 -15.44
N GLU A 231 -6.64 9.39 -16.02
CA GLU A 231 -7.00 9.39 -17.43
C GLU A 231 -6.80 10.78 -18.04
N LEU A 232 -6.40 10.81 -19.31
CA LEU A 232 -6.48 12.00 -20.14
C LEU A 232 -7.93 12.20 -20.56
N VAL A 233 -8.50 13.36 -20.27
CA VAL A 233 -9.91 13.65 -20.55
C VAL A 233 -10.12 14.45 -21.82
N LYS A 234 -9.07 15.09 -22.36
CA LYS A 234 -9.05 15.84 -23.62
C LYS A 234 -7.65 15.88 -24.20
#